data_AF-A0A2U2X2Z2-F1
#
_entry.id   AF-A0A2U2X2Z2-F1
#
_cell.length_a   1.000
_cell.length_b   1.000
_cell.length_c   1.000
_cell.angle_alpha   90.00
_cell.angle_beta   90.00
_cell.angle_gamma   90.00
#
_symmetry.space_group_name_H-M   'P 1'
#
loop_
_entity.id
_entity.type
_entity.pdbx_description
1 polymer ?
#
loop_
_entity_poly.entity_id
_entity_poly.type
_entity_poly.pdbx_seq_one_letter_code
_entity_poly.pdbx_strand_id
1 'polypeptide(L)'
;MGFTNGIPEYGIHDMLFPDEIAKRMWPFLKAILENMLWSEINYIIEGEAILPELIIELLNKHPDKIKICFVGYTSANIEEKVKDIKKFSLQKNDWLIDKTDTYITDHVKNMITHSIMLKKSCKENNLKYFDCSENFLNTIEDSLEYFSE
;
A
#
# COMPACT_ATOMS: atom_id res chain seq x y z
N MET A 1 -3.25 -0.05 15.84
CA MET A 1 -3.83 -1.06 14.91
C MET A 1 -4.65 -2.08 15.70
N GLY A 2 -5.76 -2.62 15.16
CA GLY A 2 -6.65 -3.53 15.90
C GLY A 2 -5.99 -4.85 16.33
N PHE A 3 -5.14 -5.42 15.48
CA PHE A 3 -4.42 -6.66 15.76
C PHE A 3 -3.42 -6.56 16.92
N THR A 4 -2.75 -5.41 17.06
CA THR A 4 -1.74 -5.17 18.11
C THR A 4 -2.26 -5.50 19.51
N ASN A 5 -3.51 -5.12 19.79
CA ASN A 5 -4.13 -5.32 21.09
C ASN A 5 -5.17 -6.45 21.09
N GLY A 6 -5.73 -6.79 19.93
CA GLY A 6 -6.77 -7.80 19.80
C GLY A 6 -6.25 -9.24 19.75
N ILE A 7 -5.04 -9.47 19.23
CA ILE A 7 -4.42 -10.80 19.13
C ILE A 7 -2.87 -10.69 19.14
N PRO A 8 -2.28 -10.22 20.24
CA PRO A 8 -0.84 -9.93 20.32
C PRO A 8 0.05 -11.14 20.01
N GLU A 9 -0.41 -12.37 20.26
CA GLU A 9 0.31 -13.62 19.99
C GLU A 9 0.60 -13.86 18.49
N TYR A 10 -0.16 -13.22 17.59
CA TYR A 10 0.11 -13.26 16.16
C TYR A 10 1.23 -12.31 15.72
N GLY A 11 1.67 -11.43 16.62
CA GLY A 11 2.79 -10.53 16.39
C GLY A 11 2.57 -9.55 15.24
N ILE A 12 1.33 -9.16 14.96
CA ILE A 12 1.01 -8.13 13.95
C ILE A 12 0.94 -6.78 14.67
N HIS A 13 1.89 -5.89 14.39
CA HIS A 13 1.94 -4.56 14.99
C HIS A 13 2.48 -3.51 14.01
N ASP A 14 2.20 -2.24 14.29
CA ASP A 14 2.53 -1.07 13.48
C ASP A 14 4.03 -0.76 13.37
N MET A 15 4.85 -1.30 14.26
CA MET A 15 6.32 -1.18 14.16
C MET A 15 6.97 -2.16 13.16
N LEU A 16 6.20 -3.06 12.52
CA LEU A 16 6.72 -3.95 11.48
C LEU A 16 6.81 -3.23 10.14
N PHE A 17 7.68 -3.72 9.25
CA PHE A 17 7.66 -3.28 7.86
C PHE A 17 6.38 -3.75 7.14
N PRO A 18 5.86 -2.99 6.16
CA PRO A 18 4.61 -3.33 5.46
C PRO A 18 4.60 -4.73 4.84
N ASP A 19 5.73 -5.23 4.34
CA ASP A 19 5.81 -6.57 3.76
C ASP A 19 5.71 -7.69 4.82
N GLU A 20 6.22 -7.45 6.03
CA GLU A 20 6.04 -8.36 7.15
C GLU A 20 4.58 -8.38 7.61
N ILE A 21 3.96 -7.20 7.71
CA ILE A 21 2.54 -7.08 8.04
C ILE A 21 1.71 -7.83 6.99
N ALA A 22 1.98 -7.61 5.70
CA ALA A 22 1.27 -8.26 4.60
C ALA A 22 1.34 -9.79 4.70
N LYS A 23 2.53 -10.36 4.92
CA LYS A 23 2.72 -11.82 5.05
C LYS A 23 1.96 -12.40 6.25
N ARG A 24 2.00 -11.73 7.40
CA ARG A 24 1.32 -12.20 8.63
C ARG A 24 -0.20 -12.02 8.56
N MET A 25 -0.66 -10.94 7.93
CA MET A 25 -2.09 -10.64 7.77
C MET A 25 -2.74 -11.41 6.63
N TRP A 26 -1.97 -11.96 5.69
CA TRP A 26 -2.49 -12.59 4.48
C TRP A 26 -3.59 -13.64 4.71
N PRO A 27 -3.48 -14.58 5.67
CA PRO A 27 -4.55 -15.56 5.89
C PRO A 27 -5.90 -14.91 6.23
N PHE A 28 -5.88 -13.80 6.99
CA PHE A 28 -7.09 -13.06 7.35
C PHE A 28 -7.63 -12.28 6.16
N LEU A 29 -6.75 -11.51 5.49
CA LEU A 29 -7.16 -10.69 4.36
C LEU A 29 -7.69 -11.57 3.21
N LYS A 30 -7.01 -12.67 2.88
CA LYS A 30 -7.46 -13.63 1.87
C LYS A 30 -8.87 -14.15 2.18
N ALA A 31 -9.13 -14.56 3.41
CA ALA A 31 -10.46 -15.04 3.80
C ALA A 31 -11.55 -13.95 3.69
N ILE A 32 -11.22 -12.70 4.04
CA ILE A 32 -12.12 -11.55 3.88
C ILE A 32 -12.40 -11.30 2.39
N LEU A 33 -11.37 -11.27 1.55
CA LEU A 33 -11.50 -11.10 0.10
C LEU A 33 -12.34 -12.20 -0.52
N GLU A 34 -12.07 -13.47 -0.17
CA GLU A 34 -12.86 -14.61 -0.63
C GLU A 34 -14.32 -14.49 -0.21
N ASN A 35 -14.61 -14.00 1.00
CA ASN A 35 -15.99 -13.76 1.44
C ASN A 35 -16.66 -12.63 0.63
N MET A 36 -15.96 -11.52 0.40
CA MET A 36 -16.47 -10.37 -0.36
C MET A 36 -16.84 -10.76 -1.81
N LEU A 37 -16.10 -11.70 -2.43
CA LEU A 37 -16.40 -12.21 -3.77
C LEU A 37 -17.75 -12.93 -3.88
N TRP A 38 -18.29 -13.45 -2.77
CA TRP A 38 -19.63 -14.05 -2.74
C TRP A 38 -20.75 -13.02 -2.66
N SER A 39 -20.42 -11.77 -2.34
CA SER A 39 -21.41 -10.71 -2.30
C SER A 39 -21.58 -10.07 -3.67
N GLU A 40 -22.80 -9.63 -3.99
CA GLU A 40 -23.12 -8.96 -5.26
C GLU A 40 -22.82 -7.45 -5.23
N ILE A 41 -21.80 -7.05 -4.46
CA ILE A 41 -21.43 -5.65 -4.23
C ILE A 41 -19.97 -5.46 -4.65
N ASN A 42 -19.67 -4.33 -5.29
CA ASN A 42 -18.30 -3.93 -5.61
C ASN A 42 -17.66 -3.22 -4.40
N TYR A 43 -16.45 -3.64 -4.04
CA TYR A 43 -15.67 -3.02 -2.97
C TYR A 43 -14.40 -2.38 -3.53
N ILE A 44 -13.99 -1.28 -2.92
CA ILE A 44 -12.64 -0.73 -3.05
C ILE A 44 -11.92 -1.02 -1.74
N ILE A 45 -10.75 -1.66 -1.84
CA ILE A 45 -9.90 -1.96 -0.71
C ILE A 45 -8.59 -1.20 -0.91
N GLU A 46 -8.27 -0.38 0.08
CA GLU A 46 -7.06 0.43 0.12
C GLU A 46 -6.25 0.02 1.35
N GLY A 47 -4.92 -0.05 1.19
CA GLY A 47 -4.02 -0.40 2.27
C GLY A 47 -2.61 -0.70 1.78
N GLU A 48 -1.64 -0.58 2.69
CA GLU A 48 -0.22 -0.80 2.41
C GLU A 48 0.23 -2.26 2.53
N ALA A 49 -0.53 -3.09 3.26
CA ALA A 49 -0.13 -4.45 3.64
C ALA A 49 -0.64 -5.51 2.65
N ILE A 50 -0.46 -5.27 1.34
CA ILE A 50 -0.73 -6.24 0.27
C ILE A 50 0.52 -6.37 -0.59
N LEU A 51 0.94 -7.61 -0.89
CA LEU A 51 2.07 -7.87 -1.78
C LEU A 51 1.59 -8.49 -3.11
N PRO A 52 2.20 -8.12 -4.25
CA PRO A 52 1.86 -8.68 -5.56
C PRO A 52 1.87 -10.20 -5.57
N GLU A 53 2.91 -10.83 -5.03
CA GLU A 53 3.05 -12.29 -5.02
C GLU A 53 1.97 -13.01 -4.20
N LEU A 54 1.36 -12.35 -3.21
CA LEU A 54 0.32 -12.94 -2.39
C LEU A 54 -1.03 -12.94 -3.11
N ILE A 55 -1.37 -11.84 -3.78
CA ILE A 55 -2.70 -11.66 -4.40
C ILE A 55 -2.86 -12.45 -5.70
N ILE A 56 -1.76 -12.85 -6.36
CA ILE A 56 -1.78 -13.60 -7.63
C ILE A 56 -2.66 -14.85 -7.56
N GLU A 57 -2.66 -15.58 -6.44
CA GLU A 57 -3.50 -16.76 -6.29
C GLU A 57 -4.99 -16.42 -6.47
N LEU A 58 -5.46 -15.33 -5.86
CA LEU A 58 -6.84 -14.90 -5.97
C LEU A 58 -7.15 -14.35 -7.37
N LEU A 59 -6.23 -13.60 -7.98
CA LEU A 59 -6.39 -13.10 -9.35
C LEU A 59 -6.55 -14.26 -10.34
N ASN A 60 -5.74 -15.30 -10.22
CA ASN A 60 -5.83 -16.48 -11.10
C ASN A 60 -7.13 -17.27 -10.90
N LYS A 61 -7.62 -17.33 -9.65
CA LYS A 61 -8.87 -18.02 -9.31
C LYS A 61 -10.11 -17.23 -9.75
N HIS A 62 -10.01 -15.90 -9.80
CA HIS A 62 -11.12 -14.98 -10.03
C HIS A 62 -10.75 -13.83 -10.99
N PRO A 63 -10.32 -14.12 -12.24
CA PRO A 63 -9.72 -13.14 -13.14
C PRO A 63 -10.65 -11.98 -13.50
N ASP A 64 -11.97 -12.22 -13.54
CA ASP A 64 -12.97 -11.21 -13.93
C ASP A 64 -13.65 -10.52 -12.73
N LYS A 65 -13.20 -10.79 -11.50
CA LYS A 65 -13.83 -10.27 -10.27
C LYS A 65 -12.91 -9.38 -9.44
N ILE A 66 -11.61 -9.41 -9.70
CA ILE A 66 -10.64 -8.65 -8.94
C ILE A 66 -9.80 -7.83 -9.91
N LYS A 67 -9.81 -6.52 -9.71
CA LYS A 67 -8.89 -5.59 -10.35
C LYS A 67 -7.97 -5.03 -9.28
N ILE A 68 -6.69 -4.91 -9.58
CA ILE A 68 -5.70 -4.39 -8.62
C ILE A 68 -4.61 -3.62 -9.34
N CYS A 69 -4.17 -2.55 -8.71
CA CYS A 69 -2.91 -1.89 -9.01
C CYS A 69 -2.19 -1.55 -7.72
N PHE A 70 -0.90 -1.29 -7.84
CA PHE A 70 -0.07 -0.79 -6.76
C PHE A 70 0.38 0.63 -7.08
N VAL A 71 0.56 1.44 -6.05
CA VAL A 71 0.95 2.84 -6.16
C VAL A 71 2.13 3.10 -5.24
N GLY A 72 3.13 3.83 -5.69
CA GLY A 72 4.27 4.21 -4.85
C GLY A 72 5.10 5.30 -5.51
N TYR A 73 6.32 5.51 -5.01
CA TYR A 73 7.19 6.59 -5.48
C TYR A 73 8.66 6.15 -5.47
N THR A 74 9.15 5.59 -6.57
CA THR A 74 10.49 4.96 -6.59
C THR A 74 11.65 5.93 -6.70
N SER A 75 11.40 7.16 -7.15
CA SER A 75 12.42 8.17 -7.42
C SER A 75 12.07 9.55 -6.89
N ALA A 76 11.13 9.64 -5.93
CA ALA A 76 10.76 10.91 -5.32
C ALA A 76 11.96 11.62 -4.68
N ASN A 77 12.02 12.94 -4.84
CA ASN A 77 12.99 13.76 -4.13
C ASN A 77 12.66 13.78 -2.63
N ILE A 78 13.61 13.33 -1.81
CA ILE A 78 13.42 13.18 -0.35
C ILE A 78 13.15 14.54 0.31
N GLU A 79 13.91 15.58 -0.04
CA GLU A 79 13.78 16.90 0.59
C GLU A 79 12.44 17.55 0.25
N GLU A 80 12.01 17.45 -1.01
CA GLU A 80 10.70 17.93 -1.45
C GLU A 80 9.58 17.15 -0.77
N LYS A 81 9.69 15.82 -0.69
CA LYS A 81 8.68 14.98 -0.04
C LYS A 81 8.53 15.31 1.45
N VAL A 82 9.62 15.55 2.17
CA VAL A 82 9.58 15.98 3.57
C VAL A 82 8.90 17.34 3.71
N LYS A 83 9.18 18.29 2.81
CA LYS A 83 8.49 19.59 2.78
C LYS A 83 6.99 19.42 2.53
N ASP A 84 6.61 18.58 1.58
CA ASP A 84 5.21 18.31 1.25
C ASP A 84 4.46 17.66 2.42
N ILE A 85 5.04 16.63 3.06
CA ILE A 85 4.47 15.98 4.25
C ILE A 85 4.13 17.03 5.32
N LYS A 86 5.06 17.95 5.59
CA LYS A 86 4.84 19.02 6.58
C LYS A 86 3.80 20.04 6.12
N LYS A 87 3.85 20.43 4.85
CA LYS A 87 2.94 21.42 4.26
C LYS A 87 1.49 20.94 4.26
N PHE A 88 1.27 19.66 3.98
CA PHE A 88 -0.07 19.06 3.88
C PHE A 88 -0.50 18.32 5.14
N SER A 89 0.26 18.42 6.24
CA SER A 89 -0.13 17.88 7.53
C SER A 89 -1.45 18.48 8.01
N LEU A 90 -2.43 17.63 8.30
CA LEU A 90 -3.77 18.04 8.75
C LEU A 90 -3.84 18.32 10.27
N GLN A 91 -2.70 18.23 10.97
CA GLN A 91 -2.51 18.35 12.42
C GLN A 91 -3.25 17.36 13.30
N LYS A 92 -4.49 17.01 12.97
CA LYS A 92 -5.31 16.02 13.66
C LYS A 92 -5.12 14.67 12.99
N ASN A 93 -4.83 13.64 13.80
CA ASN A 93 -4.61 12.25 13.37
C ASN A 93 -3.43 12.06 12.39
N ASP A 94 -2.55 13.05 12.24
CA ASP A 94 -1.30 12.90 11.52
C ASP A 94 -0.21 12.44 12.49
N TRP A 95 0.23 11.20 12.34
CA TRP A 95 1.22 10.60 13.23
C TRP A 95 2.66 11.10 12.99
N LEU A 96 2.89 11.87 11.92
CA LEU A 96 4.18 12.47 11.58
C LEU A 96 4.37 13.87 12.15
N ILE A 97 3.32 14.52 12.69
CA ILE A 97 3.36 15.93 13.10
C ILE A 97 4.39 16.21 14.21
N ASP A 98 4.58 15.28 15.14
CA ASP A 98 5.49 15.41 16.28
C ASP A 98 6.88 14.85 15.99
N LYS A 99 7.14 14.41 14.75
CA LYS A 99 8.39 13.76 14.35
C LYS A 99 9.40 14.76 13.81
N THR A 100 10.67 14.45 14.03
CA THR A 100 11.79 15.25 13.52
C THR A 100 11.95 15.07 12.01
N ASP A 101 12.57 16.05 11.35
CA ASP A 101 12.92 15.97 9.92
C ASP A 101 13.75 14.74 9.60
N THR A 102 14.67 14.37 10.50
CA THR A 102 15.49 13.16 10.39
C THR A 102 14.61 11.91 10.38
N TYR A 103 13.65 11.82 11.31
CA TYR A 103 12.73 10.70 11.36
C TYR A 103 11.87 10.60 10.09
N ILE A 104 11.30 11.72 9.64
CA ILE A 104 10.48 11.75 8.41
C ILE A 104 11.33 11.38 7.20
N THR A 105 12.56 11.88 7.13
CA THR A 105 13.53 11.57 6.06
C THR A 105 13.84 10.07 6.01
N ASP A 106 14.10 9.44 7.15
CA ASP A 106 14.40 8.02 7.21
C ASP A 106 13.17 7.18 6.87
N HIS A 107 11.98 7.61 7.30
CA HIS A 107 10.72 7.00 6.88
C HIS A 107 10.51 7.08 5.36
N VAL A 108 10.73 8.25 4.74
CA VAL A 108 10.61 8.43 3.28
C VAL A 108 11.62 7.55 2.53
N LYS A 109 12.87 7.45 3.00
CA LYS A 109 13.86 6.53 2.40
C LYS A 109 13.43 5.07 2.45
N ASN A 110 12.86 4.65 3.59
CA ASN A 110 12.32 3.31 3.76
C ASN A 110 11.17 3.07 2.78
N MET A 111 10.27 4.04 2.60
CA MET A 111 9.15 3.91 1.68
C MET A 111 9.55 3.96 0.20
N ILE A 112 10.61 4.70 -0.16
CA ILE A 112 11.22 4.62 -1.51
C ILE A 112 11.78 3.21 -1.74
N THR A 113 12.51 2.67 -0.77
CA THR A 113 13.06 1.30 -0.85
C THR A 113 11.96 0.27 -1.02
N HIS A 114 10.88 0.40 -0.24
CA HIS A 114 9.71 -0.45 -0.34
C HIS A 114 9.01 -0.31 -1.69
N SER A 115 8.84 0.92 -2.20
CA SER A 115 8.27 1.21 -3.52
C SER A 115 9.07 0.54 -4.64
N ILE A 116 10.41 0.54 -4.57
CA ILE A 116 11.29 -0.12 -5.54
C ILE A 116 11.08 -1.64 -5.51
N MET A 117 11.04 -2.24 -4.31
CA MET A 117 10.74 -3.66 -4.15
C MET A 117 9.37 -4.01 -4.72
N LEU A 118 8.36 -3.20 -4.41
CA LEU A 118 6.99 -3.41 -4.85
C LEU A 118 6.88 -3.33 -6.38
N LYS A 119 7.47 -2.30 -7.00
CA LYS A 119 7.53 -2.14 -8.45
C LYS A 119 8.17 -3.34 -9.15
N LYS A 120 9.24 -3.89 -8.56
CA LYS A 120 9.89 -5.10 -9.06
C LYS A 120 8.94 -6.31 -8.98
N SER A 121 8.31 -6.53 -7.82
CA SER A 121 7.38 -7.65 -7.65
C SER A 121 6.16 -7.53 -8.57
N CYS A 122 5.61 -6.32 -8.76
CA CYS A 122 4.54 -6.07 -9.73
C CYS A 122 4.97 -6.48 -11.14
N LYS A 123 6.19 -6.10 -11.56
CA LYS A 123 6.71 -6.48 -12.88
C LYS A 123 6.84 -7.99 -13.04
N GLU A 124 7.35 -8.68 -12.02
CA GLU A 124 7.52 -10.15 -12.02
C GLU A 124 6.17 -10.89 -12.09
N ASN A 125 5.13 -10.30 -11.52
CA ASN A 125 3.78 -10.85 -11.47
C ASN A 125 2.82 -10.27 -12.54
N ASN A 126 3.34 -9.48 -13.49
CA ASN A 126 2.55 -8.80 -14.53
C ASN A 126 1.38 -7.94 -13.99
N LEU A 127 1.60 -7.25 -12.88
CA LEU A 127 0.65 -6.34 -12.26
C LEU A 127 0.99 -4.88 -12.54
N LYS A 128 -0.04 -4.03 -12.60
CA LYS A 128 0.13 -2.59 -12.84
C LYS A 128 0.69 -1.91 -11.59
N TYR A 129 1.73 -1.11 -11.80
CA TYR A 129 2.33 -0.23 -10.80
C TYR A 129 2.30 1.22 -11.32
N PHE A 130 1.81 2.14 -10.50
CA PHE A 130 1.76 3.57 -10.77
C PHE A 130 2.82 4.28 -9.92
N ASP A 131 3.66 5.08 -10.56
CA ASP A 131 4.80 5.75 -9.92
C ASP A 131 4.54 7.25 -9.79
N CYS A 132 4.21 7.70 -8.59
CA CYS A 132 3.84 9.08 -8.29
C CYS A 132 5.05 9.99 -7.98
N SER A 133 6.26 9.62 -8.41
CA SER A 133 7.48 10.36 -8.06
C SER A 133 7.55 11.77 -8.66
N GLU A 134 7.00 11.98 -9.85
CA GLU A 134 7.11 13.26 -10.58
C GLU A 134 5.76 13.95 -10.78
N ASN A 135 4.76 13.25 -11.31
CA ASN A 135 3.51 13.84 -11.76
C ASN A 135 2.31 13.30 -10.97
N PHE A 136 2.32 13.56 -9.65
CA PHE A 136 1.42 12.95 -8.67
C PHE A 136 -0.05 12.95 -9.11
N LEU A 137 -0.63 14.11 -9.45
CA LEU A 137 -2.05 14.22 -9.78
C LEU A 137 -2.42 13.40 -11.02
N ASN A 138 -1.67 13.55 -12.11
CA ASN A 138 -1.92 12.81 -13.34
C ASN A 138 -1.78 11.30 -13.11
N THR A 139 -0.77 10.85 -12.36
CA THR A 139 -0.59 9.42 -12.07
C THR A 139 -1.74 8.85 -11.23
N ILE A 140 -2.31 9.64 -10.32
CA ILE A 140 -3.50 9.22 -9.57
C ILE A 140 -4.72 9.15 -10.49
N GLU A 141 -4.92 10.13 -11.36
CA GLU A 141 -5.99 10.10 -12.37
C GLU A 141 -5.88 8.85 -13.28
N ASP A 142 -4.68 8.56 -13.79
CA ASP A 142 -4.40 7.36 -14.59
C ASP A 142 -4.75 6.07 -13.81
N SER A 143 -4.48 6.05 -12.50
CA SER A 143 -4.79 4.89 -11.64
C SER A 143 -6.29 4.71 -11.43
N LEU A 144 -7.07 5.79 -11.38
CA LEU A 144 -8.52 5.75 -11.25
C LEU A 144 -9.18 5.36 -12.57
N GLU A 145 -8.70 5.89 -13.70
CA GLU A 145 -9.15 5.49 -15.03
C GLU A 145 -8.89 3.99 -15.26
N TYR A 146 -7.75 3.47 -14.80
CA TYR A 146 -7.49 2.04 -14.81
C TYR A 146 -8.57 1.23 -14.09
N PHE A 147 -9.32 1.73 -13.11
CA PHE A 147 -10.44 0.97 -12.52
C PHE A 147 -11.78 1.16 -13.26
N SER A 148 -11.86 2.13 -14.16
CA SER A 148 -13.08 2.46 -14.91
C SER A 148 -13.17 1.75 -16.26
N GLU A 149 -12.05 1.23 -16.78
CA GLU A 149 -11.96 0.35 -17.95
C GLU A 149 -12.51 -1.07 -17.71
#